data_AF-A0A5C3LAA5-F1
#
_entry.id   AF-A0A5C3LAA5-F1
#
_cell.length_a   1.000
_cell.length_b   1.000
_cell.length_c   1.000
_cell.angle_alpha   90.00
_cell.angle_beta   90.00
_cell.angle_gamma   90.00
#
_symmetry.space_group_name_H-M   'P 1'
#
loop_
_entity.id
_entity.type
_entity.pdbx_description
1 polymer ?
#
loop_
_entity_poly.entity_id
_entity_poly.type
_entity_poly.pdbx_seq_one_letter_code
_entity_poly.pdbx_strand_id
1 'polypeptide(L)'
;MAPAAPILEHLAITIHYIYFAEQALPNGFLSGGAPQLQKLDLRRVSFPSIPQLGPNMTFFRYQNRFQYPSDTVTSILHSLSQMPNLKHLYLSVPHRNWKAAKPPSNLVIQFRSMEFVKLQCDRYEDCSQWLKRFIFPTSAQLKLHFSFMPVSEEELADLNTAISSSWMSSSISCPSTPPPLQSLRVTDYDEGTSVHEWPEIVDFSASVGHSQSFRFKAPEWEHDVPIFLAIPLHSIRCLEVDATVLTPEVLTRFFASQTRLETIYVEQWECLDSLFASLKVPISISGSNNTVHPFPGLKTVVLSHLSFDGENLFSELLGMLESRKAGEKAMEKLVLKNCSGLTSDQLKELRASVVEVVCCPETNGVDSWCLGSGP
;
A
#
# COMPACT_ATOMS: atom_id res chain seq x y z
N MET A 1 37.61 -17.75 -8.35
CA MET A 1 36.61 -18.28 -7.41
C MET A 1 36.30 -17.18 -6.41
N ALA A 2 35.03 -16.83 -6.20
CA ALA A 2 34.67 -15.87 -5.15
C ALA A 2 34.89 -16.53 -3.78
N PRO A 3 35.43 -15.81 -2.78
CA PRO A 3 35.57 -16.34 -1.43
C PRO A 3 34.18 -16.64 -0.82
N ALA A 4 34.11 -17.71 -0.03
CA ALA A 4 32.92 -18.02 0.76
C ALA A 4 32.73 -16.95 1.84
N ALA A 5 31.47 -16.62 2.14
CA ALA A 5 31.11 -15.70 3.21
C ALA A 5 30.27 -16.45 4.27
N PRO A 6 30.88 -17.39 5.03
CA PRO A 6 30.14 -18.36 5.85
C PRO A 6 29.35 -17.74 6.99
N ILE A 7 29.81 -16.59 7.50
CA ILE A 7 29.20 -15.85 8.63
C ILE A 7 28.36 -14.65 8.18
N LEU A 8 28.21 -14.43 6.87
CA LEU A 8 27.47 -13.27 6.36
C LEU A 8 25.98 -13.50 6.54
N GLU A 9 25.37 -12.80 7.49
CA GLU A 9 23.93 -12.87 7.76
C GLU A 9 23.12 -11.80 7.02
N HIS A 10 23.73 -10.64 6.79
CA HIS A 10 23.07 -9.44 6.28
C HIS A 10 23.93 -8.78 5.22
N LEU A 11 23.34 -8.53 4.05
CA LEU A 11 24.03 -7.86 2.95
C LEU A 11 23.11 -6.83 2.31
N ALA A 12 23.53 -5.58 2.32
CA ALA A 12 22.85 -4.48 1.65
C ALA A 12 23.81 -3.82 0.65
N ILE A 13 23.40 -3.71 -0.61
CA ILE A 13 24.14 -3.03 -1.67
C ILE A 13 23.22 -2.02 -2.32
N THR A 14 23.59 -0.75 -2.25
CA THR A 14 22.87 0.35 -2.88
C THR A 14 23.84 1.16 -3.73
N ILE A 15 23.50 1.35 -5.01
CA ILE A 15 24.28 2.20 -5.92
C ILE A 15 23.56 3.54 -6.06
N HIS A 16 24.20 4.62 -5.59
CA HIS A 16 23.59 5.95 -5.57
C HIS A 16 23.80 6.73 -6.88
N TYR A 17 24.80 6.38 -7.69
CA TYR A 17 25.16 7.11 -8.90
C TYR A 17 24.46 6.55 -10.15
N ILE A 18 23.66 7.40 -10.79
CA ILE A 18 22.81 7.08 -11.95
C ILE A 18 23.53 7.28 -13.30
N TYR A 19 24.74 7.86 -13.27
CA TYR A 19 25.41 8.41 -14.46
C TYR A 19 26.41 7.47 -15.14
N PHE A 20 26.70 6.30 -14.57
CA PHE A 20 27.61 5.34 -15.18
C PHE A 20 26.85 4.07 -15.55
N ALA A 21 27.19 3.55 -16.73
CA ALA A 21 26.70 2.30 -17.30
C ALA A 21 26.50 1.22 -16.22
N GLU A 22 25.40 0.49 -16.36
CA GLU A 22 24.99 -0.70 -15.62
C GLU A 22 26.11 -1.31 -14.77
N GLN A 23 26.23 -0.87 -13.51
CA GLN A 23 27.13 -1.54 -12.56
C GLN A 23 26.48 -2.86 -12.18
N ALA A 24 26.79 -3.88 -12.96
CA ALA A 24 26.45 -5.25 -12.68
C ALA A 24 27.35 -5.79 -11.56
N LEU A 25 26.77 -6.52 -10.62
CA LEU A 25 27.59 -7.32 -9.72
C LEU A 25 28.39 -8.35 -10.53
N PRO A 26 29.63 -8.65 -10.13
CA PRO A 26 30.47 -9.58 -10.87
C PRO A 26 29.82 -10.95 -10.96
N ASN A 27 30.02 -11.64 -12.08
CA ASN A 27 29.57 -13.02 -12.24
C ASN A 27 30.12 -13.89 -11.09
N GLY A 28 29.24 -14.69 -10.49
CA GLY A 28 29.59 -15.50 -9.34
C GLY A 28 29.72 -14.71 -8.02
N PHE A 29 29.14 -13.53 -7.92
CA PHE A 29 28.90 -12.89 -6.63
C PHE A 29 28.16 -13.86 -5.68
N LEU A 30 28.73 -14.12 -4.50
CA LEU A 30 28.32 -15.15 -3.53
C LEU A 30 28.35 -16.62 -4.04
N SER A 31 29.03 -16.90 -5.16
CA SER A 31 29.20 -18.28 -5.65
C SER A 31 29.99 -19.19 -4.71
N GLY A 32 30.82 -18.62 -3.83
CA GLY A 32 31.49 -19.35 -2.74
C GLY A 32 30.56 -19.76 -1.61
N GLY A 33 29.29 -19.33 -1.63
CA GLY A 33 28.28 -19.62 -0.63
C GLY A 33 28.21 -18.57 0.48
N ALA A 34 26.98 -18.29 0.92
CA ALA A 34 26.67 -17.50 2.11
C ALA A 34 25.54 -18.21 2.89
N PRO A 35 25.83 -19.35 3.53
CA PRO A 35 24.80 -20.23 4.12
C PRO A 35 24.02 -19.59 5.28
N GLN A 36 24.63 -18.63 5.98
CA GLN A 36 23.98 -17.90 7.08
C GLN A 36 23.22 -16.66 6.62
N LEU A 37 23.20 -16.35 5.31
CA LEU A 37 22.54 -15.15 4.79
C LEU A 37 21.03 -15.24 5.04
N GLN A 38 20.51 -14.27 5.80
CA GLN A 38 19.10 -14.14 6.14
C GLN A 38 18.48 -12.93 5.43
N LYS A 39 19.23 -11.84 5.25
CA LYS A 39 18.74 -10.61 4.61
C LYS A 39 19.62 -10.17 3.47
N LEU A 40 18.99 -9.97 2.32
CA LEU A 40 19.63 -9.43 1.12
C LEU A 40 18.82 -8.25 0.58
N ASP A 41 19.44 -7.07 0.56
CA ASP A 41 18.85 -5.82 0.05
C ASP A 41 19.70 -5.27 -1.10
N LEU A 42 19.20 -5.39 -2.32
CA LEU A 42 19.87 -4.95 -3.54
C LEU A 42 19.07 -3.80 -4.16
N ARG A 43 19.66 -2.60 -4.20
CA ARG A 43 19.01 -1.39 -4.74
C ARG A 43 19.86 -0.75 -5.82
N ARG A 44 19.25 -0.52 -6.97
CA ARG A 44 19.87 0.09 -8.16
C ARG A 44 21.09 -0.70 -8.64
N VAL A 45 21.06 -2.02 -8.46
CA VAL A 45 22.14 -2.95 -8.83
C VAL A 45 21.63 -3.89 -9.91
N SER A 46 22.38 -4.03 -11.00
CA SER A 46 22.10 -5.06 -12.01
C SER A 46 22.69 -6.39 -11.60
N PHE A 47 21.90 -7.46 -11.79
CA PHE A 47 22.31 -8.81 -11.48
C PHE A 47 22.10 -9.71 -12.70
N PRO A 48 23.18 -10.15 -13.38
CA PRO A 48 23.04 -10.99 -14.58
C PRO A 48 22.49 -12.39 -14.26
N SER A 49 22.76 -12.92 -13.06
CA SER A 49 22.20 -14.19 -12.58
C SER A 49 22.07 -14.19 -11.06
N ILE A 50 20.86 -14.08 -10.48
CA ILE A 50 20.68 -14.00 -9.02
C ILE A 50 21.43 -15.17 -8.34
N PRO A 51 22.21 -14.92 -7.27
CA PRO A 51 22.99 -15.98 -6.64
C PRO A 51 22.06 -17.08 -6.14
N GLN A 52 22.58 -18.30 -5.98
CA GLN A 52 21.84 -19.34 -5.28
C GLN A 52 21.68 -18.92 -3.83
N LEU A 53 20.51 -18.37 -3.52
CA LEU A 53 20.15 -17.94 -2.19
C LEU A 53 19.59 -19.12 -1.41
N GLY A 54 19.96 -19.19 -0.13
CA GLY A 54 19.69 -20.35 0.72
C GLY A 54 18.33 -20.32 1.39
N PRO A 55 17.95 -21.45 2.03
CA PRO A 55 16.66 -21.58 2.71
C PRO A 55 16.53 -20.72 3.98
N ASN A 56 17.62 -20.15 4.49
CA ASN A 56 17.64 -19.31 5.70
C ASN A 56 17.19 -17.86 5.43
N MET A 57 16.97 -17.50 4.16
CA MET A 57 16.52 -16.16 3.77
C MET A 57 15.16 -15.83 4.38
N THR A 58 15.10 -14.74 5.14
CA THR A 58 13.88 -14.17 5.73
C THR A 58 13.50 -12.83 5.09
N PHE A 59 14.45 -12.13 4.48
CA PHE A 59 14.22 -10.84 3.81
C PHE A 59 14.93 -10.77 2.46
N PHE A 60 14.18 -10.47 1.40
CA PHE A 60 14.73 -10.26 0.07
C PHE A 60 14.15 -8.98 -0.53
N ARG A 61 15.04 -8.03 -0.83
CA ARG A 61 14.71 -6.81 -1.59
C ARG A 61 15.56 -6.75 -2.83
N TYR A 62 14.89 -6.66 -3.96
CA TYR A 62 15.49 -6.45 -5.26
C TYR A 62 14.79 -5.29 -5.95
N GLN A 63 15.45 -4.14 -5.97
CA GLN A 63 14.92 -2.93 -6.57
C GLN A 63 15.87 -2.43 -7.65
N ASN A 64 15.57 -2.71 -8.91
CA ASN A 64 16.36 -2.19 -10.01
C ASN A 64 15.46 -1.86 -11.21
N ARG A 65 15.59 -0.62 -11.70
CA ARG A 65 14.79 -0.04 -12.80
C ARG A 65 15.49 -0.09 -14.15
N PHE A 66 16.73 -0.58 -14.23
CA PHE A 66 17.47 -0.70 -15.48
C PHE A 66 16.96 -1.87 -16.33
N GLN A 67 17.17 -1.84 -17.65
CA GLN A 67 16.79 -2.96 -18.53
C GLN A 67 17.59 -4.22 -18.18
N TYR A 68 17.01 -5.39 -18.43
CA TYR A 68 17.60 -6.67 -18.07
C TYR A 68 17.81 -7.57 -19.27
N PRO A 69 18.73 -8.56 -19.14
CA PRO A 69 18.67 -9.77 -19.93
C PRO A 69 17.33 -10.50 -19.72
N SER A 70 16.78 -11.11 -20.77
CA SER A 70 15.51 -11.86 -20.76
C SER A 70 15.43 -12.91 -19.66
N ASP A 71 16.55 -13.52 -19.30
CA ASP A 71 16.59 -14.70 -18.44
C ASP A 71 16.50 -14.36 -16.93
N THR A 72 16.53 -13.06 -16.60
CA THR A 72 16.54 -12.57 -15.23
C THR A 72 15.30 -13.04 -14.46
N VAL A 73 14.10 -12.93 -15.03
CA VAL A 73 12.84 -13.33 -14.37
C VAL A 73 12.86 -14.79 -13.96
N THR A 74 13.29 -15.68 -14.85
CA THR A 74 13.40 -17.12 -14.57
C THR A 74 14.40 -17.39 -13.45
N SER A 75 15.55 -16.69 -13.44
CA SER A 75 16.53 -16.76 -12.35
C SER A 75 15.96 -16.26 -11.02
N ILE A 76 15.18 -15.18 -11.01
CA ILE A 76 14.50 -14.69 -9.79
C ILE A 76 13.51 -15.72 -9.27
N LEU A 77 12.62 -16.22 -10.13
CA LEU A 77 11.61 -17.20 -9.73
C LEU A 77 12.26 -18.48 -9.19
N HIS A 78 13.30 -18.97 -9.85
CA HIS A 78 14.07 -20.11 -9.36
C HIS A 78 14.68 -19.81 -7.99
N SER A 79 15.29 -18.65 -7.80
CA SER A 79 15.89 -18.27 -6.51
C SER A 79 14.86 -18.17 -5.40
N LEU A 80 13.71 -17.54 -5.67
CA LEU A 80 12.60 -17.44 -4.71
C LEU A 80 12.04 -18.81 -4.33
N SER A 81 12.01 -19.78 -5.25
CA SER A 81 11.58 -21.15 -4.95
C SER A 81 12.46 -21.85 -3.90
N GLN A 82 13.70 -21.39 -3.70
CA GLN A 82 14.65 -21.93 -2.73
C GLN A 82 14.59 -21.22 -1.36
N MET A 83 13.68 -20.25 -1.18
CA MET A 83 13.54 -19.45 0.05
C MET A 83 12.19 -19.71 0.77
N PRO A 84 11.94 -20.91 1.30
CA PRO A 84 10.65 -21.25 1.92
C PRO A 84 10.33 -20.42 3.18
N ASN A 85 11.35 -19.89 3.85
CA ASN A 85 11.24 -19.13 5.10
C ASN A 85 11.14 -17.61 4.90
N LEU A 86 10.97 -17.16 3.65
CA LEU A 86 10.92 -15.74 3.33
C LEU A 86 9.71 -15.06 3.99
N LYS A 87 9.97 -14.04 4.80
CA LYS A 87 8.97 -13.23 5.51
C LYS A 87 8.64 -11.94 4.79
N HIS A 88 9.66 -11.31 4.20
CA HIS A 88 9.50 -10.04 3.48
C HIS A 88 10.10 -10.11 2.08
N LEU A 89 9.27 -9.78 1.09
CA LEU A 89 9.65 -9.74 -0.32
C LEU A 89 9.39 -8.34 -0.90
N TYR A 90 10.42 -7.73 -1.49
CA TYR A 90 10.29 -6.48 -2.22
C TYR A 90 10.88 -6.67 -3.61
N LEU A 91 10.05 -6.63 -4.65
CA LEU A 91 10.47 -6.74 -6.04
C LEU A 91 10.11 -5.46 -6.77
N SER A 92 11.09 -4.79 -7.37
CA SER A 92 10.86 -3.76 -8.38
C SER A 92 11.53 -4.23 -9.67
N VAL A 93 10.73 -4.70 -10.62
CA VAL A 93 11.19 -5.26 -11.89
C VAL A 93 10.49 -4.52 -13.03
N PRO A 94 11.23 -4.04 -14.05
CA PRO A 94 10.71 -3.22 -15.13
C PRO A 94 10.05 -4.06 -16.23
N HIS A 95 9.24 -3.31 -16.99
CA HIS A 95 8.30 -3.67 -18.06
C HIS A 95 8.65 -4.80 -19.04
N ARG A 96 9.92 -4.97 -19.43
CA ARG A 96 10.24 -5.69 -20.68
C ARG A 96 10.55 -7.17 -20.52
N ASN A 97 10.59 -7.67 -19.29
CA ASN A 97 11.19 -8.96 -19.07
C ASN A 97 10.20 -10.13 -19.14
N TRP A 98 8.92 -9.93 -18.81
CA TRP A 98 8.03 -11.08 -18.63
C TRP A 98 7.70 -11.78 -19.95
N LYS A 99 7.31 -11.02 -20.99
CA LYS A 99 6.99 -11.58 -22.32
C LYS A 99 8.20 -12.25 -22.97
N ALA A 100 9.41 -11.71 -22.74
CA ALA A 100 10.64 -12.25 -23.26
C ALA A 100 11.12 -13.50 -22.50
N ALA A 101 10.96 -13.54 -21.17
CA ALA A 101 11.49 -14.57 -20.30
C ALA A 101 10.86 -15.95 -20.46
N LYS A 102 9.60 -16.02 -20.95
CA LYS A 102 8.80 -17.27 -21.06
C LYS A 102 8.99 -18.21 -19.85
N PRO A 103 8.71 -17.74 -18.61
CA PRO A 103 8.97 -18.52 -17.42
C PRO A 103 8.17 -19.84 -17.43
N PRO A 104 8.68 -20.93 -16.81
CA PRO A 104 8.02 -22.24 -16.83
C PRO A 104 6.56 -22.14 -16.42
N SER A 105 5.62 -22.61 -17.24
CA SER A 105 4.17 -22.45 -17.02
C SER A 105 3.67 -23.12 -15.73
N ASN A 106 4.39 -24.10 -15.21
CA ASN A 106 4.04 -24.87 -14.02
C ASN A 106 4.73 -24.42 -12.72
N LEU A 107 5.65 -23.44 -12.76
CA LEU A 107 6.32 -23.00 -11.55
C LEU A 107 5.36 -22.19 -10.68
N VAL A 108 5.13 -22.66 -9.45
CA VAL A 108 4.37 -21.95 -8.41
C VAL A 108 5.20 -21.97 -7.14
N ILE A 109 5.37 -20.82 -6.51
CA ILE A 109 6.21 -20.61 -5.34
C ILE A 109 5.30 -20.41 -4.13
N GLN A 110 5.39 -21.35 -3.19
CA GLN A 110 4.62 -21.29 -1.94
C GLN A 110 5.45 -20.63 -0.84
N PHE A 111 5.04 -19.44 -0.41
CA PHE A 111 5.64 -18.77 0.73
C PHE A 111 4.83 -19.06 1.99
N ARG A 112 5.34 -19.90 2.89
CA ARG A 112 4.61 -20.32 4.09
C ARG A 112 4.71 -19.32 5.25
N SER A 113 5.82 -18.59 5.30
CA SER A 113 6.15 -17.64 6.37
C SER A 113 6.00 -16.19 5.95
N MET A 114 5.37 -15.91 4.80
CA MET A 114 5.29 -14.57 4.26
C MET A 114 4.43 -13.67 5.15
N GLU A 115 4.98 -12.53 5.50
CA GLU A 115 4.31 -11.48 6.27
C GLU A 115 4.03 -10.27 5.37
N PHE A 116 4.94 -9.94 4.44
CA PHE A 116 4.83 -8.75 3.61
C PHE A 116 5.41 -8.93 2.20
N VAL A 117 4.64 -8.54 1.20
CA VAL A 117 5.04 -8.55 -0.22
C VAL A 117 4.83 -7.16 -0.80
N LYS A 118 5.87 -6.59 -1.41
CA LYS A 118 5.78 -5.41 -2.26
C LYS A 118 6.19 -5.75 -3.68
N LEU A 119 5.28 -5.56 -4.62
CA LEU A 119 5.57 -5.63 -6.05
C LEU A 119 5.48 -4.24 -6.65
N GLN A 120 6.56 -3.82 -7.28
CA GLN A 120 6.64 -2.61 -8.06
C GLN A 120 6.87 -2.99 -9.53
N CYS A 121 5.87 -2.76 -10.35
CA CYS A 121 5.86 -3.10 -11.77
C CYS A 121 5.52 -1.85 -12.58
N ASP A 122 6.01 -1.77 -13.81
CA ASP A 122 5.62 -0.67 -14.69
C ASP A 122 4.23 -0.87 -15.28
N ARG A 123 3.73 -2.11 -15.33
CA ARG A 123 2.42 -2.49 -15.86
C ARG A 123 1.67 -3.46 -14.96
N TYR A 124 0.35 -3.40 -15.08
CA TYR A 124 -0.60 -4.30 -14.43
C TYR A 124 -0.38 -5.75 -14.86
N GLU A 125 -0.24 -6.00 -16.16
CA GLU A 125 0.01 -7.34 -16.74
C GLU A 125 1.21 -8.03 -16.06
N ASP A 126 2.35 -7.36 -15.93
CA ASP A 126 3.55 -7.94 -15.32
C ASP A 126 3.30 -8.33 -13.86
N CYS A 127 2.62 -7.47 -13.11
CA CYS A 127 2.26 -7.74 -11.72
C CYS A 127 1.33 -8.94 -11.59
N SER A 128 0.27 -9.02 -12.42
CA SER A 128 -0.64 -10.16 -12.50
C SER A 128 0.14 -11.44 -12.74
N GLN A 129 1.13 -11.39 -13.64
CA GLN A 129 1.92 -12.55 -13.97
C GLN A 129 2.85 -12.99 -12.83
N TRP A 130 3.45 -12.07 -12.08
CA TRP A 130 4.18 -12.41 -10.84
C TRP A 130 3.26 -13.06 -9.81
N LEU A 131 2.10 -12.45 -9.58
CA LEU A 131 1.12 -12.92 -8.58
C LEU A 131 0.59 -14.32 -8.91
N LYS A 132 0.28 -14.63 -10.18
CA LYS A 132 -0.12 -15.98 -10.62
C LYS A 132 0.89 -17.08 -10.24
N ARG A 133 2.13 -16.72 -9.93
CA ARG A 133 3.20 -17.66 -9.53
C ARG A 133 3.38 -17.76 -8.03
N PHE A 134 2.74 -16.91 -7.25
CA PHE A 134 2.96 -16.82 -5.83
C PHE A 134 1.76 -17.32 -5.06
N ILE A 135 2.05 -18.07 -4.00
CA ILE A 135 1.07 -18.49 -3.01
C ILE A 135 1.46 -17.85 -1.68
N PHE A 136 0.53 -17.12 -1.07
CA PHE A 136 0.72 -16.42 0.19
C PHE A 136 -0.20 -17.00 1.29
N PRO A 137 0.20 -16.90 2.57
CA PRO A 137 -0.70 -17.16 3.68
C PRO A 137 -1.74 -16.03 3.78
N THR A 138 -2.90 -16.34 4.37
CA THR A 138 -3.99 -15.37 4.55
C THR A 138 -3.62 -14.18 5.44
N SER A 139 -2.58 -14.32 6.26
CA SER A 139 -2.03 -13.26 7.11
C SER A 139 -1.07 -12.30 6.38
N ALA A 140 -0.63 -12.62 5.16
CA ALA A 140 0.33 -11.78 4.44
C ALA A 140 -0.29 -10.48 3.94
N GLN A 141 0.50 -9.41 4.01
CA GLN A 141 0.18 -8.11 3.44
C GLN A 141 0.74 -7.99 2.02
N LEU A 142 -0.04 -7.40 1.10
CA LEU A 142 0.37 -7.13 -0.27
C LEU A 142 0.31 -5.66 -0.59
N LYS A 143 1.42 -5.12 -1.07
CA LYS A 143 1.56 -3.76 -1.56
C LYS A 143 1.94 -3.78 -3.03
N LEU A 144 1.04 -3.31 -3.88
CA LEU A 144 1.32 -3.13 -5.31
C LEU A 144 1.76 -1.68 -5.55
N HIS A 145 2.61 -1.46 -6.55
CA HIS A 145 3.03 -0.13 -6.99
C HIS A 145 3.19 -0.18 -8.51
N PHE A 146 2.46 0.70 -9.21
CA PHE A 146 2.48 0.79 -10.65
C PHE A 146 3.15 2.09 -11.11
N SER A 147 3.99 2.03 -12.14
CA SER A 147 4.47 3.22 -12.85
C SER A 147 3.38 3.73 -13.81
N PHE A 148 3.35 5.03 -14.10
CA PHE A 148 2.31 5.71 -14.87
C PHE A 148 1.97 5.03 -16.21
N MET A 149 0.89 4.25 -16.25
CA MET A 149 0.28 3.81 -17.50
C MET A 149 -1.25 3.75 -17.38
N PRO A 150 -1.98 4.17 -18.43
CA PRO A 150 -3.41 3.92 -18.53
C PRO A 150 -3.65 2.40 -18.49
N VAL A 151 -4.77 2.00 -17.91
CA VAL A 151 -5.08 0.60 -17.67
C VAL A 151 -6.43 0.25 -18.28
N SER A 152 -6.46 -0.88 -18.98
CA SER A 152 -7.70 -1.44 -19.50
C SER A 152 -8.48 -2.18 -18.40
N GLU A 153 -9.80 -2.27 -18.55
CA GLU A 153 -10.66 -3.06 -17.66
C GLU A 153 -10.22 -4.54 -17.61
N GLU A 154 -9.77 -5.08 -18.75
CA GLU A 154 -9.25 -6.45 -18.87
C GLU A 154 -7.97 -6.67 -18.04
N GLU A 155 -6.99 -5.77 -18.12
CA GLU A 155 -5.74 -5.86 -17.33
C GLU A 155 -6.01 -5.82 -15.82
N LEU A 156 -7.01 -5.05 -15.39
CA LEU A 156 -7.42 -5.00 -13.98
C LEU A 156 -8.17 -6.26 -13.54
N ALA A 157 -9.07 -6.76 -14.37
CA ALA A 157 -9.78 -8.02 -14.10
C ALA A 157 -8.78 -9.19 -13.97
N ASP A 158 -7.75 -9.21 -14.83
CA ASP A 158 -6.66 -10.18 -14.75
C ASP A 158 -5.84 -10.02 -13.46
N LEU A 159 -5.53 -8.78 -13.06
CA LEU A 159 -4.83 -8.51 -11.80
C LEU A 159 -5.65 -8.97 -10.59
N ASN A 160 -6.94 -8.67 -10.55
CA ASN A 160 -7.82 -9.08 -9.45
C ASN A 160 -7.93 -10.61 -9.36
N THR A 161 -8.01 -11.27 -10.51
CA THR A 161 -7.97 -12.74 -10.60
C THR A 161 -6.63 -13.29 -10.10
N ALA A 162 -5.53 -12.67 -10.48
CA ALA A 162 -4.18 -13.06 -10.06
C ALA A 162 -3.99 -12.90 -8.54
N ILE A 163 -4.39 -11.75 -7.98
CA ILE A 163 -4.42 -11.51 -6.53
C ILE A 163 -5.23 -12.62 -5.87
N SER A 164 -6.49 -12.80 -6.26
CA SER A 164 -7.36 -13.82 -5.66
C SER A 164 -6.71 -15.21 -5.69
N SER A 165 -6.15 -15.62 -6.84
CA SER A 165 -5.46 -16.91 -6.97
C SER A 165 -4.22 -17.05 -6.07
N SER A 166 -3.53 -15.95 -5.77
CA SER A 166 -2.32 -15.95 -4.94
C SER A 166 -2.60 -16.26 -3.46
N TRP A 167 -3.80 -15.93 -2.97
CA TRP A 167 -4.22 -16.22 -1.59
C TRP A 167 -4.94 -17.57 -1.45
N MET A 168 -5.26 -18.25 -2.56
CA MET A 168 -6.21 -19.37 -2.64
C MET A 168 -5.57 -20.77 -2.61
N SER A 169 -4.68 -21.08 -1.68
CA SER A 169 -4.21 -22.49 -1.56
C SER A 169 -3.87 -22.96 -0.14
N SER A 170 -4.46 -22.31 0.87
CA SER A 170 -4.57 -22.96 2.17
C SER A 170 -5.69 -24.01 2.13
N SER A 171 -5.29 -25.22 1.72
CA SER A 171 -6.03 -26.48 1.75
C SER A 171 -6.98 -26.77 0.56
N ILE A 172 -6.63 -27.84 -0.18
CA ILE A 172 -7.50 -28.53 -1.15
C ILE A 172 -8.78 -29.10 -0.45
N SER A 173 -8.82 -29.11 0.88
CA SER A 173 -9.89 -29.66 1.70
C SER A 173 -10.92 -28.64 2.22
N CYS A 174 -10.71 -27.33 2.03
CA CYS A 174 -11.75 -26.33 2.28
C CYS A 174 -11.70 -25.26 1.18
N PRO A 175 -12.78 -25.06 0.41
CA PRO A 175 -12.92 -23.88 -0.43
C PRO A 175 -13.14 -22.66 0.49
N SER A 176 -12.06 -22.19 1.13
CA SER A 176 -12.09 -20.92 1.85
C SER A 176 -12.07 -19.82 0.81
N THR A 177 -13.14 -19.01 0.78
CA THR A 177 -13.16 -17.75 0.04
C THR A 177 -11.92 -16.93 0.39
N PRO A 178 -11.25 -16.30 -0.59
CA PRO A 178 -10.07 -15.50 -0.32
C PRO A 178 -10.41 -14.41 0.70
N PRO A 179 -9.49 -14.06 1.62
CA PRO A 179 -9.73 -12.99 2.56
C PRO A 179 -10.04 -11.71 1.77
N PRO A 180 -11.13 -11.02 2.10
CA PRO A 180 -11.58 -9.88 1.34
C PRO A 180 -10.61 -8.72 1.55
N LEU A 181 -10.46 -7.86 0.53
CA LEU A 181 -9.58 -6.70 0.61
C LEU A 181 -10.07 -5.72 1.67
N GLN A 182 -9.25 -5.43 2.69
CA GLN A 182 -9.64 -4.56 3.80
C GLN A 182 -9.09 -3.13 3.72
N SER A 183 -7.96 -2.89 3.06
CA SER A 183 -7.37 -1.55 2.95
C SER A 183 -6.92 -1.20 1.53
N LEU A 184 -7.15 0.06 1.18
CA LEU A 184 -6.75 0.63 -0.09
C LEU A 184 -6.06 1.96 0.16
N ARG A 185 -4.83 2.11 -0.33
CA ARG A 185 -4.09 3.36 -0.39
C ARG A 185 -4.00 3.83 -1.85
N VAL A 186 -4.11 5.11 -2.07
CA VAL A 186 -3.95 5.77 -3.36
C VAL A 186 -3.01 6.94 -3.15
N THR A 187 -1.87 6.97 -3.84
CA THR A 187 -0.81 7.99 -3.73
C THR A 187 -0.32 8.46 -5.08
N ASP A 188 -0.25 9.76 -5.33
CA ASP A 188 0.64 10.26 -6.37
C ASP A 188 2.04 10.33 -5.79
N TYR A 189 3.06 10.05 -6.58
CA TYR A 189 4.43 10.26 -6.12
C TYR A 189 5.34 10.45 -7.31
N ASP A 190 5.51 11.69 -7.72
CA ASP A 190 6.65 12.09 -8.51
C ASP A 190 7.83 12.43 -7.59
N GLU A 191 8.97 11.82 -7.94
CA GLU A 191 10.30 12.01 -7.36
C GLU A 191 10.62 11.43 -5.96
N GLY A 192 11.85 10.89 -5.87
CA GLY A 192 12.60 10.79 -4.62
C GLY A 192 12.22 9.66 -3.67
N THR A 193 13.22 8.90 -3.24
CA THR A 193 13.10 7.97 -2.11
C THR A 193 12.73 8.73 -0.83
N SER A 194 11.46 8.66 -0.42
CA SER A 194 11.08 8.73 0.99
C SER A 194 10.68 7.33 1.45
N VAL A 195 11.49 6.76 2.34
CA VAL A 195 11.06 5.65 3.19
C VAL A 195 10.46 6.33 4.40
N HIS A 196 9.17 6.67 4.34
CA HIS A 196 8.43 6.82 5.57
C HIS A 196 8.25 5.41 6.11
N GLU A 197 8.86 5.12 7.27
CA GLU A 197 8.36 4.07 8.13
C GLU A 197 6.85 4.28 8.19
N TRP A 198 6.12 3.25 7.77
CA TRP A 198 4.70 3.18 8.03
C TRP A 198 4.57 3.54 9.51
N PRO A 199 3.78 4.55 9.91
CA PRO A 199 3.52 4.70 11.33
C PRO A 199 3.02 3.34 11.73
N GLU A 200 3.78 2.68 12.62
CA GLU A 200 3.33 1.50 13.30
C GLU A 200 1.87 1.78 13.62
N ILE A 201 1.02 0.99 12.96
CA ILE A 201 -0.27 0.55 13.44
C ILE A 201 -0.84 1.61 14.38
N VAL A 202 -1.77 2.45 13.92
CA VAL A 202 -2.75 3.00 14.87
C VAL A 202 -3.20 1.80 15.68
N ASP A 203 -2.78 1.72 16.94
CA ASP A 203 -2.68 0.45 17.64
C ASP A 203 -4.05 -0.23 17.65
N PHE A 204 -4.21 -1.24 16.79
CA PHE A 204 -5.43 -2.05 16.69
C PHE A 204 -5.33 -3.23 17.68
N SER A 205 -4.58 -3.08 18.78
CA SER A 205 -4.42 -4.09 19.84
C SER A 205 -5.73 -4.51 20.51
N ALA A 206 -6.86 -3.84 20.21
CA ALA A 206 -8.19 -4.36 20.49
C ALA A 206 -8.86 -4.89 19.21
N SER A 207 -8.39 -6.04 18.73
CA SER A 207 -9.21 -7.06 18.05
C SER A 207 -9.81 -6.76 16.65
N VAL A 208 -9.01 -6.52 15.61
CA VAL A 208 -9.42 -6.83 14.21
C VAL A 208 -8.19 -7.25 13.40
N GLY A 209 -8.31 -8.36 12.65
CA GLY A 209 -7.21 -8.99 11.91
C GLY A 209 -6.48 -8.10 10.88
N HIS A 210 -5.25 -8.51 10.59
CA HIS A 210 -4.32 -7.94 9.62
C HIS A 210 -5.00 -7.46 8.32
N SER A 211 -4.87 -6.16 8.04
CA SER A 211 -5.47 -5.50 6.87
C SER A 211 -4.52 -5.51 5.67
N GLN A 212 -5.01 -5.98 4.52
CA GLN A 212 -4.27 -5.92 3.24
C GLN A 212 -4.35 -4.50 2.68
N SER A 213 -3.23 -3.83 2.39
CA SER A 213 -3.21 -2.45 1.86
C SER A 213 -2.69 -2.36 0.41
N PHE A 214 -3.54 -2.08 -0.57
CA PHE A 214 -3.05 -1.77 -1.93
C PHE A 214 -2.52 -0.34 -2.04
N ARG A 215 -1.58 -0.02 -2.93
CA ARG A 215 -1.16 1.36 -3.22
C ARG A 215 -1.31 1.64 -4.72
N PHE A 216 -2.15 2.60 -5.11
CA PHE A 216 -2.31 2.99 -6.51
C PHE A 216 -1.64 4.33 -6.77
N LYS A 217 -0.86 4.43 -7.85
CA LYS A 217 -0.39 5.71 -8.38
C LYS A 217 -1.28 6.10 -9.54
N ALA A 218 -1.72 7.35 -9.57
CA ALA A 218 -2.60 7.82 -10.63
C ALA A 218 -2.08 9.13 -11.22
N PRO A 219 -2.09 9.28 -12.56
CA PRO A 219 -1.73 10.54 -13.22
C PRO A 219 -2.83 11.59 -13.02
N GLU A 220 -2.64 12.79 -13.58
CA GLU A 220 -3.67 13.81 -13.75
C GLU A 220 -4.92 13.19 -14.41
N TRP A 221 -5.99 12.99 -13.63
CA TRP A 221 -7.24 12.37 -14.10
C TRP A 221 -8.10 13.41 -14.80
N GLU A 222 -7.73 13.75 -16.03
CA GLU A 222 -8.70 14.47 -16.84
C GLU A 222 -9.79 13.50 -17.34
N HIS A 223 -9.49 12.24 -17.74
CA HIS A 223 -10.48 11.45 -18.49
C HIS A 223 -10.69 9.95 -18.22
N ASP A 224 -10.02 9.25 -17.29
CA ASP A 224 -10.27 7.79 -17.15
C ASP A 224 -10.35 7.24 -15.71
N VAL A 225 -11.54 6.68 -15.45
CA VAL A 225 -12.15 6.14 -14.23
C VAL A 225 -11.96 4.59 -14.00
N PRO A 226 -11.18 3.79 -14.78
CA PRO A 226 -11.35 2.33 -14.78
C PRO A 226 -10.82 1.55 -13.57
N ILE A 227 -9.86 2.08 -12.78
CA ILE A 227 -9.23 1.30 -11.69
C ILE A 227 -10.22 0.92 -10.58
N PHE A 228 -11.05 1.87 -10.16
CA PHE A 228 -11.97 1.65 -9.04
C PHE A 228 -13.19 0.78 -9.42
N LEU A 229 -13.43 0.57 -10.72
CA LEU A 229 -14.49 -0.35 -11.18
C LEU A 229 -14.11 -1.83 -11.01
N ALA A 230 -12.82 -2.16 -11.02
CA ALA A 230 -12.35 -3.53 -11.06
C ALA A 230 -11.91 -4.09 -9.69
N ILE A 231 -11.68 -3.22 -8.70
CA ILE A 231 -11.36 -3.62 -7.33
C ILE A 231 -12.67 -3.96 -6.61
N PRO A 232 -12.77 -5.07 -5.86
CA PRO A 232 -13.95 -5.37 -5.05
C PRO A 232 -14.06 -4.43 -3.83
N LEU A 233 -14.42 -3.17 -4.08
CA LEU A 233 -14.45 -2.09 -3.10
C LEU A 233 -15.40 -2.36 -1.92
N HIS A 234 -16.41 -3.21 -2.13
CA HIS A 234 -17.43 -3.59 -1.14
C HIS A 234 -16.87 -4.19 0.15
N SER A 235 -15.60 -4.58 0.15
CA SER A 235 -14.91 -5.14 1.32
C SER A 235 -14.00 -4.17 2.07
N ILE A 236 -13.70 -3.02 1.46
CA ILE A 236 -12.72 -2.08 2.00
C ILE A 236 -13.25 -1.45 3.29
N ARG A 237 -12.40 -1.46 4.31
CA ARG A 237 -12.61 -0.82 5.61
C ARG A 237 -11.79 0.45 5.80
N CYS A 238 -10.60 0.49 5.22
CA CYS A 238 -9.70 1.64 5.34
C CYS A 238 -9.30 2.16 3.96
N LEU A 239 -9.54 3.44 3.70
CA LEU A 239 -9.11 4.14 2.50
C LEU A 239 -8.07 5.19 2.90
N GLU A 240 -6.87 5.10 2.34
CA GLU A 240 -5.84 6.10 2.49
C GLU A 240 -5.68 6.85 1.16
N VAL A 241 -5.80 8.18 1.23
CA VAL A 241 -5.83 9.06 0.08
C VAL A 241 -4.71 10.06 0.21
N ASP A 242 -3.90 10.14 -0.84
CA ASP A 242 -3.00 11.26 -1.08
C ASP A 242 -3.71 12.30 -1.95
N ALA A 243 -3.52 13.56 -1.60
CA ALA A 243 -4.38 14.66 -1.99
C ALA A 243 -4.33 15.03 -3.47
N THR A 244 -3.27 14.66 -4.17
CA THR A 244 -3.07 14.99 -5.58
C THR A 244 -3.89 14.12 -6.54
N VAL A 245 -4.42 12.97 -6.09
CA VAL A 245 -4.98 11.95 -6.99
C VAL A 245 -6.50 11.96 -7.09
N LEU A 246 -7.20 12.22 -5.98
CA LEU A 246 -8.62 11.89 -5.85
C LEU A 246 -9.48 13.13 -5.96
N THR A 247 -10.07 13.35 -7.14
CA THR A 247 -11.12 14.35 -7.31
C THR A 247 -12.38 13.96 -6.51
N PRO A 248 -13.22 14.93 -6.08
CA PRO A 248 -14.42 14.64 -5.31
C PRO A 248 -15.40 13.75 -6.08
N GLU A 249 -15.45 13.87 -7.40
CA GLU A 249 -16.29 13.03 -8.27
C GLU A 249 -15.90 11.55 -8.16
N VAL A 250 -14.61 11.27 -8.13
CA VAL A 250 -14.09 9.90 -8.04
C VAL A 250 -14.38 9.32 -6.66
N LEU A 251 -14.06 10.07 -5.61
CA LEU A 251 -14.30 9.65 -4.24
C LEU A 251 -15.79 9.34 -4.01
N THR A 252 -16.66 10.24 -4.49
CA THR A 252 -18.11 10.11 -4.42
C THR A 252 -18.59 8.92 -5.24
N ARG A 253 -18.18 8.80 -6.50
CA ARG A 253 -18.66 7.77 -7.43
C ARG A 253 -18.36 6.36 -6.94
N PHE A 254 -17.20 6.14 -6.32
CA PHE A 254 -16.72 4.80 -5.98
C PHE A 254 -16.89 4.43 -4.53
N PHE A 255 -16.73 5.39 -3.63
CA PHE A 255 -16.62 5.11 -2.21
C PHE A 255 -17.84 5.58 -1.41
N ALA A 256 -18.67 6.48 -1.94
CA ALA A 256 -19.81 7.03 -1.20
C ALA A 256 -20.82 5.97 -0.76
N SER A 257 -21.02 4.89 -1.53
CA SER A 257 -21.97 3.83 -1.19
C SER A 257 -21.37 2.72 -0.31
N GLN A 258 -20.09 2.81 0.04
CA GLN A 258 -19.40 1.74 0.75
C GLN A 258 -19.80 1.73 2.23
N THR A 259 -20.60 0.72 2.60
CA THR A 259 -21.10 0.53 3.98
C THR A 259 -20.05 -0.05 4.93
N ARG A 260 -18.99 -0.64 4.41
CA ARG A 260 -17.89 -1.21 5.20
C ARG A 260 -16.71 -0.27 5.37
N LEU A 261 -16.66 0.85 4.65
CA LEU A 261 -15.57 1.80 4.78
C LEU A 261 -15.70 2.54 6.11
N GLU A 262 -14.86 2.17 7.07
CA GLU A 262 -14.86 2.65 8.45
C GLU A 262 -13.89 3.81 8.66
N THR A 263 -12.78 3.84 7.92
CA THR A 263 -11.72 4.82 8.09
C THR A 263 -11.30 5.45 6.77
N ILE A 264 -11.18 6.78 6.73
CA ILE A 264 -10.48 7.51 5.67
C ILE A 264 -9.26 8.20 6.28
N TYR A 265 -8.09 7.96 5.71
CA TYR A 265 -6.85 8.67 6.02
C TYR A 265 -6.54 9.62 4.88
N VAL A 266 -6.24 10.88 5.19
CA VAL A 266 -5.79 11.87 4.24
C VAL A 266 -4.42 12.40 4.65
N GLU A 267 -3.51 12.37 3.68
CA GLU A 267 -2.22 13.03 3.74
C GLU A 267 -2.30 14.30 2.88
N GLN A 268 -1.90 15.45 3.43
CA GLN A 268 -1.80 16.73 2.72
C GLN A 268 -3.14 17.45 2.39
N TRP A 269 -3.02 18.72 1.97
CA TRP A 269 -4.11 19.70 1.99
C TRP A 269 -4.98 19.75 0.72
N GLU A 270 -4.44 19.37 -0.45
CA GLU A 270 -4.99 19.73 -1.77
C GLU A 270 -6.35 19.08 -2.11
N CYS A 271 -6.74 18.00 -1.45
CA CYS A 271 -8.04 17.33 -1.66
C CYS A 271 -9.03 17.51 -0.51
N LEU A 272 -8.69 18.27 0.53
CA LEU A 272 -9.52 18.33 1.72
C LEU A 272 -10.86 18.99 1.45
N ASP A 273 -10.88 20.09 0.71
CA ASP A 273 -12.10 20.78 0.31
C ASP A 273 -13.03 19.82 -0.46
N SER A 274 -12.43 19.00 -1.32
CA SER A 274 -13.12 17.98 -2.12
C SER A 274 -13.69 16.85 -1.25
N LEU A 275 -12.90 16.32 -0.32
CA LEU A 275 -13.35 15.32 0.65
C LEU A 275 -14.46 15.88 1.54
N PHE A 276 -14.27 17.09 2.07
CA PHE A 276 -15.22 17.74 2.96
C PHE A 276 -16.53 18.04 2.26
N ALA A 277 -16.49 18.57 1.03
CA ALA A 277 -17.67 18.73 0.19
C ALA A 277 -18.39 17.40 -0.05
N SER A 278 -17.63 16.35 -0.40
CA SER A 278 -18.15 15.00 -0.62
C SER A 278 -18.77 14.41 0.64
N LEU A 279 -18.26 14.71 1.84
CA LEU A 279 -18.81 14.20 3.10
C LEU A 279 -19.99 15.01 3.64
N LYS A 280 -20.08 16.29 3.26
CA LYS A 280 -21.06 17.25 3.76
C LYS A 280 -22.41 17.12 3.07
N VAL A 281 -22.44 16.85 1.76
CA VAL A 281 -23.67 16.89 0.95
C VAL A 281 -24.30 15.50 0.81
N PRO A 282 -25.55 15.29 1.23
CA PRO A 282 -26.28 14.06 0.96
C PRO A 282 -26.41 13.83 -0.55
N ILE A 283 -26.25 12.57 -0.99
CA ILE A 283 -26.37 12.21 -2.40
C ILE A 283 -27.77 11.67 -2.66
N SER A 284 -28.40 12.16 -3.73
CA SER A 284 -29.66 11.60 -4.23
C SER A 284 -29.41 10.24 -4.90
N ILE A 285 -30.11 9.21 -4.45
CA ILE A 285 -30.07 7.90 -5.12
C ILE A 285 -30.95 7.99 -6.37
N SER A 286 -30.37 7.73 -7.55
CA SER A 286 -31.11 7.75 -8.81
C SER A 286 -32.35 6.84 -8.74
N GLY A 287 -33.54 7.41 -8.98
CA GLY A 287 -34.81 6.70 -8.89
C GLY A 287 -35.49 6.71 -7.51
N SER A 288 -34.96 7.45 -6.52
CA SER A 288 -35.56 7.63 -5.21
C SER A 288 -35.54 9.10 -4.77
N ASN A 289 -36.57 9.53 -4.03
CA ASN A 289 -36.55 10.82 -3.33
C ASN A 289 -35.72 10.78 -2.03
N ASN A 290 -35.11 9.64 -1.71
CA ASN A 290 -34.27 9.50 -0.53
C ASN A 290 -32.86 10.00 -0.84
N THR A 291 -32.39 10.91 0.02
CA THR A 291 -30.98 11.28 0.08
C THR A 291 -30.27 10.41 1.11
N VAL A 292 -29.06 9.96 0.77
CA VAL A 292 -28.22 9.18 1.69
C VAL A 292 -26.91 9.90 1.89
N HIS A 293 -26.49 10.01 3.15
CA HIS A 293 -25.16 10.54 3.45
C HIS A 293 -24.10 9.60 2.88
N PRO A 294 -23.13 10.15 2.13
CA PRO A 294 -22.04 9.36 1.60
C PRO A 294 -21.20 8.76 2.73
N PHE A 295 -20.59 7.62 2.43
CA PHE A 295 -19.79 6.82 3.36
C PHE A 295 -20.59 6.47 4.62
N PRO A 296 -21.68 5.68 4.48
CA PRO A 296 -22.60 5.40 5.58
C PRO A 296 -21.97 4.58 6.72
N GLY A 297 -20.85 3.91 6.46
CA GLY A 297 -20.07 3.16 7.46
C GLY A 297 -18.90 3.95 8.06
N LEU A 298 -18.65 5.18 7.62
CA LEU A 298 -17.47 5.95 8.03
C LEU A 298 -17.57 6.37 9.49
N LYS A 299 -16.57 5.95 10.28
CA LYS A 299 -16.46 6.21 11.72
C LYS A 299 -15.28 7.10 12.05
N THR A 300 -14.17 6.91 11.34
CA THR A 300 -12.90 7.57 11.64
C THR A 300 -12.39 8.35 10.44
N VAL A 301 -11.96 9.59 10.68
CA VAL A 301 -11.15 10.36 9.73
C VAL A 301 -9.80 10.65 10.37
N VAL A 302 -8.73 10.34 9.65
CA VAL A 302 -7.36 10.65 10.04
C VAL A 302 -6.83 11.71 9.10
N LEU A 303 -6.48 12.87 9.64
CA LEU A 303 -5.88 13.97 8.89
C LEU A 303 -4.42 14.09 9.32
N SER A 304 -3.51 14.14 8.34
CA SER A 304 -2.07 14.15 8.62
C SER A 304 -1.35 15.29 7.90
N HIS A 305 -0.41 15.93 8.61
CA HIS A 305 0.46 16.99 8.08
C HIS A 305 -0.30 18.21 7.53
N LEU A 306 -1.29 18.70 8.29
CA LEU A 306 -2.11 19.86 7.91
C LEU A 306 -1.83 21.09 8.77
N SER A 307 -1.77 22.27 8.16
CA SER A 307 -1.81 23.55 8.88
C SER A 307 -3.21 24.16 8.83
N PHE A 308 -3.74 24.51 10.00
CA PHE A 308 -5.01 25.20 10.18
C PHE A 308 -4.83 26.71 10.40
N ASP A 309 -3.66 27.27 10.06
CA ASP A 309 -3.37 28.70 10.20
C ASP A 309 -4.13 29.55 9.15
N GLY A 310 -4.77 28.93 8.15
CA GLY A 310 -5.63 29.58 7.15
C GLY A 310 -7.12 29.62 7.54
N GLU A 311 -7.85 30.62 7.04
CA GLU A 311 -9.22 30.92 7.50
C GLU A 311 -10.31 29.90 7.09
N ASN A 312 -10.05 29.03 6.12
CA ASN A 312 -11.10 28.16 5.56
C ASN A 312 -11.07 26.72 6.07
N LEU A 313 -9.89 26.12 6.28
CA LEU A 313 -9.80 24.68 6.50
C LEU A 313 -10.52 24.20 7.78
N PHE A 314 -10.42 24.99 8.85
CA PHE A 314 -11.11 24.68 10.11
C PHE A 314 -12.63 24.75 9.94
N SER A 315 -13.14 25.81 9.30
CA SER A 315 -14.59 26.00 9.14
C SER A 315 -15.21 24.94 8.21
N GLU A 316 -14.47 24.50 7.19
CA GLU A 316 -14.91 23.41 6.32
C GLU A 316 -14.92 22.06 7.03
N LEU A 317 -13.85 21.73 7.79
CA LEU A 317 -13.80 20.52 8.61
C LEU A 317 -14.96 20.51 9.61
N LEU A 318 -15.16 21.59 10.36
CA LEU A 318 -16.24 21.69 11.34
C LEU A 318 -17.62 21.55 10.67
N GLY A 319 -17.86 22.29 9.58
CA GLY A 319 -19.14 22.23 8.86
C GLY A 319 -19.44 20.85 8.26
N MET A 320 -18.42 20.09 7.87
CA MET A 320 -18.57 18.70 7.44
C MET A 320 -18.96 17.79 8.61
N LEU A 321 -18.31 17.92 9.77
CA LEU A 321 -18.62 17.14 10.97
C LEU A 321 -20.04 17.42 11.49
N GLU A 322 -20.44 18.69 11.53
CA GLU A 322 -21.77 19.12 11.94
C GLU A 322 -22.86 18.60 10.99
N SER A 323 -22.63 18.67 9.66
CA SER A 323 -23.58 18.13 8.68
C SER A 323 -23.81 16.64 8.89
N ARG A 324 -22.74 15.86 9.11
CA ARG A 324 -22.86 14.43 9.39
C ARG A 324 -23.55 14.14 10.71
N LYS A 325 -23.27 14.92 11.75
CA LYS A 325 -23.94 14.81 13.05
C LYS A 325 -25.44 15.08 12.93
N ALA A 326 -25.84 16.11 12.18
CA ALA A 326 -27.24 16.43 11.90
C ALA A 326 -27.96 15.32 11.12
N GLY A 327 -27.24 14.63 10.23
CA GLY A 327 -27.73 13.46 9.49
C GLY A 327 -27.70 12.14 10.23
N GLU A 328 -27.54 12.14 11.56
CA GLU A 328 -27.42 10.93 12.41
C GLU A 328 -26.28 9.98 11.99
N LYS A 329 -25.23 10.53 11.38
CA LYS A 329 -24.01 9.83 10.94
C LYS A 329 -22.75 10.48 11.52
N ALA A 330 -22.85 10.91 12.78
CA ALA A 330 -21.76 11.51 13.53
C ALA A 330 -20.51 10.61 13.48
N MET A 331 -19.35 11.24 13.29
CA MET A 331 -18.09 10.50 13.36
C MET A 331 -17.79 10.09 14.80
N GLU A 332 -17.25 8.90 14.96
CA GLU A 332 -16.79 8.40 16.25
C GLU A 332 -15.43 9.04 16.58
N LYS A 333 -14.53 9.16 15.60
CA LYS A 333 -13.16 9.57 15.86
C LYS A 333 -12.58 10.48 14.78
N LEU A 334 -11.95 11.56 15.23
CA LEU A 334 -11.10 12.43 14.41
C LEU A 334 -9.67 12.34 14.95
N VAL A 335 -8.73 11.92 14.11
CA VAL A 335 -7.31 11.85 14.47
C VAL A 335 -6.54 12.91 13.68
N LEU A 336 -5.87 13.80 14.40
CA LEU A 336 -5.06 14.88 13.86
C LEU A 336 -3.59 14.53 14.10
N LYS A 337 -2.90 14.03 13.07
CA LYS A 337 -1.49 13.65 13.15
C LYS A 337 -0.62 14.75 12.56
N ASN A 338 0.34 15.26 13.33
CA ASN A 338 1.28 16.28 12.86
C ASN A 338 0.55 17.51 12.28
N CYS A 339 -0.60 17.87 12.85
CA CYS A 339 -1.37 19.04 12.46
C CYS A 339 -0.98 20.25 13.31
N SER A 340 -0.95 21.45 12.73
CA SER A 340 -0.63 22.71 13.40
C SER A 340 -1.72 23.76 13.22
N GLY A 341 -1.63 24.89 13.93
CA GLY A 341 -2.52 26.04 13.73
C GLY A 341 -3.90 25.96 14.38
N LEU A 342 -4.22 24.88 15.10
CA LEU A 342 -5.48 24.78 15.85
C LEU A 342 -5.36 25.45 17.22
N THR A 343 -6.26 26.38 17.51
CA THR A 343 -6.40 27.00 18.83
C THR A 343 -7.12 26.07 19.82
N SER A 344 -7.01 26.37 21.12
CA SER A 344 -7.73 25.60 22.14
C SER A 344 -9.24 25.66 21.98
N ASP A 345 -9.80 26.76 21.47
CA ASP A 345 -11.25 26.90 21.32
C ASP A 345 -11.75 26.13 20.09
N GLN A 346 -11.01 26.17 18.99
CA GLN A 346 -11.25 25.31 17.83
C GLN A 346 -11.22 23.81 18.19
N LEU A 347 -10.26 23.37 19.02
CA LEU A 347 -10.24 21.98 19.50
C LEU A 347 -11.45 21.61 20.36
N LYS A 348 -11.99 22.55 21.15
CA LYS A 348 -13.24 22.32 21.91
C LYS A 348 -14.43 22.18 20.96
N GLU A 349 -14.51 23.01 19.92
CA GLU A 349 -15.56 22.93 18.91
C GLU A 349 -15.55 21.59 18.17
N LEU A 350 -14.37 21.10 17.75
CA LEU A 350 -14.25 19.77 17.13
C LEU A 350 -14.73 18.66 18.07
N ARG A 351 -14.39 18.72 19.36
CA ARG A 351 -14.84 17.77 20.38
C ARG A 351 -16.34 17.84 20.66
N ALA A 352 -17.00 18.95 20.34
CA ALA A 352 -18.47 19.03 20.43
C ALA A 352 -19.16 18.32 19.25
N SER A 353 -18.46 18.15 18.12
CA SER A 353 -19.00 17.60 16.88
C SER A 353 -18.64 16.13 16.63
N VAL A 354 -17.62 15.60 17.32
CA VAL A 354 -17.12 14.21 17.20
C VAL A 354 -17.02 13.58 18.59
N VAL A 355 -17.19 12.25 18.70
CA VAL A 355 -17.11 11.57 20.00
C VAL A 355 -15.70 11.65 20.60
N GLU A 356 -14.66 11.43 19.79
CA GLU A 356 -13.27 11.48 20.21
C GLU A 356 -12.42 12.32 19.23
N VAL A 357 -11.62 13.25 19.76
CA VAL A 357 -10.58 13.96 19.00
C VAL A 357 -9.21 13.62 19.58
N VAL A 358 -8.35 12.99 18.78
CA VAL A 358 -6.98 12.60 19.16
C VAL A 358 -5.98 13.46 18.40
N CYS A 359 -5.12 14.16 19.13
CA CYS A 359 -4.01 14.92 18.55
C CYS A 359 -2.70 14.17 18.78
N CYS A 360 -2.04 13.74 17.71
CA CYS A 360 -0.73 13.08 17.75
C CYS A 360 0.34 14.07 17.28
N PRO A 361 1.16 14.64 18.18
CA PRO A 361 2.26 15.48 17.77
C PRO A 361 3.33 14.65 17.04
N GLU A 362 4.14 15.34 16.23
CA GLU A 362 5.25 14.73 15.51
C GLU A 362 6.25 14.17 16.52
N THR A 363 6.29 12.83 16.60
CA THR A 363 7.38 12.15 17.27
C THR A 363 8.57 12.28 16.34
N ASN A 364 9.37 13.33 16.54
CA ASN A 364 10.72 13.40 15.97
C ASN A 364 11.37 12.05 16.24
N GLY A 365 11.67 11.27 15.18
CA GLY A 365 12.00 9.84 15.20
C GLY A 365 13.10 9.45 16.18
N VAL A 366 12.74 9.41 17.45
CA VAL A 366 13.51 8.97 18.60
C VAL A 366 12.50 8.28 19.49
N ASP A 367 12.59 6.95 19.54
CA ASP A 367 11.84 6.09 20.44
C ASP A 367 11.75 6.71 21.83
N SER A 368 10.56 7.19 22.20
CA SER A 368 10.26 7.49 23.60
C SER A 368 8.81 7.15 23.88
N TRP A 369 8.69 6.10 24.68
CA TRP A 369 7.46 5.53 25.19
C TRP A 369 6.71 6.55 26.04
N CYS A 370 5.40 6.63 25.85
CA CYS A 370 4.49 7.30 26.77
C CYS A 370 4.62 6.73 28.18
N LEU A 371 4.74 7.59 29.18
CA LEU A 371 4.00 7.41 30.44
C LEU A 371 3.48 8.77 30.90
N GLY A 372 2.17 8.87 30.97
CA GLY A 372 1.47 10.01 31.52
C GLY A 372 1.46 10.01 33.04
N SER A 373 1.01 11.13 33.57
CA SER A 373 0.28 11.20 34.83
C SER A 373 -0.48 12.52 34.85
N GLY A 374 -1.79 12.43 34.61
CA GLY A 374 -2.75 13.37 35.22
C GLY A 374 -3.07 12.90 36.66
N PRO A 375 -3.59 13.81 37.50
CA PRO A 375 -3.68 13.66 38.96
C PRO A 375 -4.58 12.52 39.45
#